data_AF-A0A2H5SXM5-F1
#
_entry.id   AF-A0A2H5SXM5-F1
#
_cell.length_a   1.000
_cell.length_b   1.000
_cell.length_c   1.000
_cell.angle_alpha   90.00
_cell.angle_beta   90.00
_cell.angle_gamma   90.00
#
_symmetry.space_group_name_H-M   'P 1'
#
loop_
_entity.id
_entity.type
_entity.pdbx_description
1 polymer ?
#
loop_
_entity_poly.entity_id
_entity_poly.type
_entity_poly.pdbx_seq_one_letter_code
_entity_poly.pdbx_strand_id
1 'polypeptide(L)'
;MLFNGILSSINKAMELALSNTKQDYTDADSIIDEKKSMYTDNNNNYGMLERLRRTGSNRSLFKLSIKKSWNFSSQSVNGPAIVTPPSPTKVAPLWKEQVDSNTKNGLNPSEIHRQEIIFEIIRTEKAFADDIRYLNEHYVKTIQCSGIRLPPSLNETFKILPNILLLHFNVSLQLLCIQAIMYPIIPSIAHILRDLATQFRMYESYLVHHKMAISEIANARKKNNKLGQLVKNLEADIFPGPPGRILTLESLLTKPFQRLCKYPLLVMTLLRATAPDHKDHSQLVDLHNQIDCALRELQERKSEYERLLENDDFPRKFGSFGRLNKFTSNSRHRTYTLPFSR
;
A
#
# COMPACT_ATOMS: atom_id res chain seq x y z
N MET A 1 16.41 10.00 28.61
CA MET A 1 15.81 9.13 29.66
C MET A 1 14.41 8.61 29.32
N LEU A 2 13.59 9.31 28.51
CA LEU A 2 12.22 8.86 28.16
C LEU A 2 12.16 7.65 27.20
N PHE A 3 13.13 7.49 26.30
CA PHE A 3 13.12 6.43 25.28
C PHE A 3 13.36 5.02 25.86
N ASN A 4 14.20 4.90 26.89
CA ASN A 4 14.51 3.63 27.54
C ASN A 4 13.36 3.11 28.41
N GLY A 5 12.56 4.02 29.00
CA GLY A 5 11.38 3.64 29.78
C GLY A 5 10.25 3.07 28.93
N ILE A 6 10.10 3.57 27.70
CA ILE A 6 9.09 3.08 26.74
C ILE A 6 9.50 1.70 26.22
N LEU A 7 10.78 1.49 25.88
CA LEU A 7 11.29 0.20 25.39
C LEU A 7 11.16 -0.91 26.46
N SER A 8 11.45 -0.59 27.72
CA SER A 8 11.31 -1.51 28.85
C SER A 8 9.84 -1.91 29.10
N SER A 9 8.92 -0.96 28.95
CA SER A 9 7.48 -1.19 29.12
C SER A 9 6.91 -2.07 27.99
N ILE A 10 7.40 -1.90 26.77
CA ILE A 10 7.00 -2.72 25.60
C ILE A 10 7.52 -4.15 25.75
N ASN A 11 8.77 -4.34 26.16
CA ASN A 11 9.33 -5.68 26.38
C ASN A 11 8.57 -6.44 27.47
N LYS A 12 8.18 -5.76 28.56
CA LYS A 12 7.41 -6.37 29.65
C LYS A 12 5.99 -6.74 29.24
N ALA A 13 5.35 -5.94 28.38
CA ALA A 13 4.04 -6.25 27.81
C ALA A 13 4.11 -7.44 26.84
N MET A 14 5.21 -7.57 26.10
CA MET A 14 5.43 -8.66 25.14
C MET A 14 5.68 -10.00 25.85
N GLU A 15 6.43 -10.02 26.95
CA GLU A 15 6.62 -11.24 27.74
C GLU A 15 5.31 -11.74 28.39
N LEU A 16 4.45 -10.83 28.86
CA LEU A 16 3.13 -11.18 29.41
C LEU A 16 2.18 -11.76 28.35
N ALA A 17 2.28 -11.30 27.09
CA ALA A 17 1.51 -11.84 25.98
C ALA A 17 1.99 -13.25 25.57
N LEU A 18 3.30 -13.50 25.68
CA LEU A 18 3.92 -14.79 25.37
C LEU A 18 3.69 -15.84 26.48
N SER A 19 3.50 -15.43 27.74
CA SER A 19 3.12 -16.36 28.81
C SER A 19 1.66 -16.80 28.71
N ASN A 20 0.75 -15.89 28.34
CA ASN A 20 -0.67 -16.21 28.21
C ASN A 20 -0.98 -17.11 27.01
N THR A 21 -0.22 -16.98 25.92
CA THR A 21 -0.41 -17.83 24.73
C THR A 21 0.01 -19.27 24.94
N LYS A 22 1.00 -19.56 25.81
CA LYS A 22 1.41 -20.93 26.11
C LYS A 22 0.36 -21.76 26.84
N GLN A 23 -0.63 -21.12 27.47
CA GLN A 23 -1.70 -21.80 28.21
C GLN A 23 -2.87 -22.22 27.30
N ASP A 24 -3.05 -21.56 26.16
CA ASP A 24 -4.15 -21.85 25.22
C ASP A 24 -3.81 -22.95 24.19
N TYR A 25 -2.53 -23.37 24.08
CA TYR A 25 -2.11 -24.40 23.13
C TYR A 25 -2.37 -25.85 23.59
N THR A 26 -2.63 -26.09 24.88
CA THR A 26 -2.82 -27.46 25.38
C THR A 26 -4.20 -28.06 25.08
N ASP A 27 -5.21 -27.25 24.77
CA ASP A 27 -6.58 -27.74 24.49
C ASP A 27 -6.90 -27.88 22.98
N ALA A 28 -6.13 -27.24 22.10
CA ALA A 28 -6.39 -27.22 20.65
C ALA A 28 -5.92 -28.49 19.90
N ASP A 29 -4.96 -29.24 20.45
CA ASP A 29 -4.41 -30.45 19.82
C ASP A 29 -5.38 -31.65 19.83
N SER A 30 -6.47 -31.59 20.62
CA SER A 30 -7.49 -32.65 20.63
C SER A 30 -8.51 -32.56 19.47
N ILE A 31 -8.58 -31.41 18.77
CA ILE A 31 -9.63 -31.13 17.75
C ILE A 31 -9.11 -31.30 16.30
N ILE A 32 -7.80 -31.45 16.11
CA ILE A 32 -7.16 -31.49 14.78
C ILE A 32 -7.21 -32.89 14.14
N ASP A 33 -7.37 -33.96 14.93
CA ASP A 33 -7.36 -35.33 14.40
C ASP A 33 -8.68 -35.78 13.75
N GLU A 34 -9.81 -35.12 14.01
CA GLU A 34 -11.11 -35.53 13.47
C GLU A 34 -11.42 -34.90 12.08
N LYS A 35 -10.72 -33.83 11.67
CA LYS A 35 -10.97 -33.12 10.40
C LYS A 35 -10.07 -33.53 9.22
N LYS A 36 -9.07 -34.40 9.44
CA LYS A 36 -8.18 -34.89 8.38
C LYS A 36 -8.82 -35.92 7.43
N SER A 37 -10.01 -36.44 7.75
CA SER A 37 -10.70 -37.44 6.92
C SER A 37 -11.46 -36.86 5.70
N MET A 38 -11.72 -35.54 5.65
CA MET A 38 -12.66 -34.97 4.68
C MET A 38 -12.07 -34.31 3.41
N TYR A 39 -10.74 -34.31 3.23
CA TYR A 39 -10.08 -33.60 2.11
C TYR A 39 -9.18 -34.50 1.23
N THR A 40 -9.58 -35.75 1.02
CA THR A 40 -8.97 -36.63 0.02
C THR A 40 -9.91 -36.80 -1.17
N ASP A 41 -10.10 -35.74 -1.97
CA ASP A 41 -10.55 -35.86 -3.37
C ASP A 41 -10.60 -34.48 -4.06
N ASN A 42 -9.46 -34.03 -4.61
CA ASN A 42 -9.49 -33.11 -5.77
C ASN A 42 -8.14 -33.05 -6.51
N ASN A 43 -7.83 -34.13 -7.25
CA ASN A 43 -6.56 -34.33 -7.95
C ASN A 43 -6.47 -33.66 -9.35
N ASN A 44 -7.20 -32.57 -9.61
CA ASN A 44 -7.29 -31.99 -10.98
C ASN A 44 -6.52 -30.68 -11.21
N ASN A 45 -5.84 -30.10 -10.21
CA ASN A 45 -5.16 -28.81 -10.36
C ASN A 45 -3.69 -28.89 -10.87
N TYR A 46 -3.09 -30.09 -10.90
CA TYR A 46 -1.69 -30.28 -11.31
C TYR A 46 -1.47 -30.13 -12.84
N GLY A 47 -2.52 -30.24 -13.66
CA GLY A 47 -2.40 -30.20 -15.12
C GLY A 47 -2.20 -28.81 -15.75
N MET A 48 -2.51 -27.73 -15.02
CA MET A 48 -2.32 -26.35 -15.51
C MET A 48 -0.89 -25.85 -15.26
N LEU A 49 -0.27 -26.30 -14.16
CA LEU A 49 1.08 -25.93 -13.73
C LEU A 49 2.17 -26.47 -14.67
N GLU A 50 2.00 -27.66 -15.23
CA GLU A 50 2.96 -28.22 -16.21
C GLU A 50 2.91 -27.56 -17.59
N ARG A 51 1.77 -26.95 -17.98
CA ARG A 51 1.70 -26.22 -19.25
C ARG A 51 2.48 -24.90 -19.23
N LEU A 52 2.69 -24.32 -18.04
CA LEU A 52 3.43 -23.07 -17.85
C LEU A 52 4.96 -23.27 -17.90
N ARG A 53 5.45 -24.50 -17.75
CA ARG A 53 6.88 -24.84 -17.82
C ARG A 53 7.42 -24.92 -19.26
N ARG A 54 6.55 -25.13 -20.25
CA ARG A 54 6.94 -25.49 -21.64
C ARG A 54 7.10 -24.32 -22.62
N THR A 55 6.66 -23.10 -22.30
CA THR A 55 6.78 -21.97 -23.24
C THR A 55 7.93 -21.04 -22.85
N GLY A 56 9.12 -21.33 -23.37
CA GLY A 56 10.26 -20.43 -23.34
C GLY A 56 10.03 -19.19 -24.21
N SER A 57 9.45 -18.12 -23.64
CA SER A 57 9.51 -16.78 -24.23
C SER A 57 9.32 -15.70 -23.16
N ASN A 58 10.44 -15.28 -22.57
CA ASN A 58 10.56 -14.30 -21.49
C ASN A 58 10.13 -12.86 -21.85
N ARG A 59 9.45 -12.62 -22.98
CA ARG A 59 8.95 -11.29 -23.41
C ARG A 59 7.42 -11.16 -23.47
N SER A 60 6.67 -12.26 -23.36
CA SER A 60 5.19 -12.25 -23.56
C SER A 60 4.39 -11.83 -22.32
N LEU A 61 4.90 -12.09 -21.10
CA LEU A 61 4.15 -11.84 -19.86
C LEU A 61 4.05 -10.36 -19.45
N PHE A 62 4.92 -9.49 -19.98
CA PHE A 62 4.82 -8.03 -19.80
C PHE A 62 3.53 -7.44 -20.40
N LYS A 63 2.91 -8.12 -21.37
CA LYS A 63 1.70 -7.64 -22.05
C LYS A 63 0.38 -8.20 -21.51
N LEU A 64 0.37 -9.28 -20.72
CA LEU A 64 -0.90 -9.94 -20.39
C LEU A 64 -1.52 -9.59 -19.03
N SER A 65 -0.75 -9.17 -18.01
CA SER A 65 -1.32 -9.05 -16.65
C SER A 65 -1.86 -7.66 -16.29
N ILE A 66 -1.36 -6.59 -16.91
CA ILE A 66 -1.80 -5.20 -16.59
C ILE A 66 -2.44 -4.48 -17.79
N LYS A 67 -2.06 -4.81 -19.04
CA LYS A 67 -2.62 -4.13 -20.22
C LYS A 67 -4.09 -4.46 -20.51
N LYS A 68 -4.61 -5.60 -20.06
CA LYS A 68 -6.00 -6.01 -20.31
C LYS A 68 -7.00 -5.53 -19.25
N SER A 69 -6.56 -5.19 -18.04
CA SER A 69 -7.46 -4.88 -16.92
C SER A 69 -7.58 -3.38 -16.61
N TRP A 70 -6.56 -2.58 -16.92
CA TRP A 70 -6.61 -1.12 -16.81
C TRP A 70 -6.35 -0.50 -18.18
N ASN A 71 -7.41 -0.27 -18.96
CA ASN A 71 -7.32 0.46 -20.22
C ASN A 71 -6.86 1.90 -19.94
N PHE A 72 -5.58 2.14 -20.14
CA PHE A 72 -4.98 3.47 -20.13
C PHE A 72 -5.31 4.16 -21.45
N SER A 73 -6.37 4.95 -21.49
CA SER A 73 -6.47 6.01 -22.50
C SER A 73 -5.50 7.13 -22.11
N SER A 74 -4.22 6.93 -22.42
CA SER A 74 -3.29 8.04 -22.61
C SER A 74 -3.74 8.84 -23.83
N GLN A 75 -4.47 9.92 -23.60
CA GLN A 75 -4.32 11.06 -24.49
C GLN A 75 -3.01 11.74 -24.14
N SER A 76 -2.14 11.79 -25.15
CA SER A 76 -0.81 12.37 -25.13
C SER A 76 -0.87 13.83 -24.67
N VAL A 77 -0.31 14.09 -23.49
CA VAL A 77 0.33 15.38 -23.23
C VAL A 77 1.80 15.17 -23.57
N ASN A 78 2.25 15.80 -24.66
CA ASN A 78 3.57 15.67 -25.24
C ASN A 78 4.69 15.87 -24.19
N GLY A 79 5.56 14.87 -24.08
CA GLY A 79 6.84 14.94 -23.37
C GLY A 79 7.43 13.55 -23.11
N PRO A 80 8.69 13.27 -23.48
CA PRO A 80 9.32 11.99 -23.14
C PRO A 80 9.76 12.05 -21.68
N ALA A 81 8.87 11.70 -20.75
CA ALA A 81 9.23 11.56 -19.35
C ALA A 81 9.31 10.07 -19.00
N ILE A 82 10.48 9.47 -19.25
CA ILE A 82 10.91 8.27 -18.53
C ILE A 82 11.08 8.71 -17.08
N VAL A 83 10.02 8.61 -16.28
CA VAL A 83 10.08 8.94 -14.84
C VAL A 83 10.62 7.72 -14.10
N THR A 84 11.92 7.51 -14.19
CA THR A 84 12.66 6.88 -13.09
C THR A 84 12.79 7.91 -11.96
N PRO A 85 12.53 7.54 -10.70
CA PRO A 85 12.77 8.43 -9.57
C PRO A 85 14.27 8.79 -9.50
N PRO A 86 14.64 9.97 -8.94
CA PRO A 86 16.04 10.24 -8.68
C PRO A 86 16.54 9.17 -7.71
N SER A 87 17.51 8.38 -8.16
CA SER A 87 18.52 7.88 -7.24
C SER A 87 19.05 9.09 -6.46
N PRO A 88 19.31 8.98 -5.15
CA PRO A 88 20.14 9.97 -4.49
C PRO A 88 21.44 10.07 -5.29
N THR A 89 22.15 11.19 -5.23
CA THR A 89 23.48 11.34 -5.87
C THR A 89 24.49 10.26 -5.40
N LYS A 90 24.09 9.43 -4.43
CA LYS A 90 24.52 8.04 -4.24
C LYS A 90 23.30 7.13 -4.42
N VAL A 91 23.29 6.23 -5.42
CA VAL A 91 22.29 5.14 -5.50
C VAL A 91 22.18 4.53 -4.10
N ALA A 92 20.95 4.38 -3.57
CA ALA A 92 20.78 3.80 -2.23
C ALA A 92 21.53 2.46 -2.21
N PRO A 93 22.41 2.23 -1.21
CA PRO A 93 23.29 1.07 -1.22
C PRO A 93 22.46 -0.20 -1.29
N LEU A 94 22.90 -1.13 -2.14
CA LEU A 94 22.23 -2.42 -2.26
C LEU A 94 22.36 -3.18 -0.94
N TRP A 95 21.39 -4.04 -0.63
CA TRP A 95 21.44 -4.86 0.59
C TRP A 95 22.79 -5.59 0.74
N LYS A 96 23.30 -6.16 -0.37
CA LYS A 96 24.59 -6.88 -0.41
C LYS A 96 25.83 -6.02 -0.17
N GLU A 97 25.70 -4.69 -0.19
CA GLU A 97 26.76 -3.73 0.12
C GLU A 97 26.71 -3.31 1.61
N GLN A 98 25.59 -3.59 2.29
CA GLN A 98 25.35 -3.25 3.70
C GLN A 98 25.69 -4.40 4.65
N VAL A 99 25.78 -5.63 4.13
CA VAL A 99 25.96 -6.86 4.90
C VAL A 99 27.40 -7.35 4.81
N ASP A 100 27.92 -7.93 5.90
CA ASP A 100 29.28 -8.43 6.00
C ASP A 100 29.52 -9.66 5.09
N SER A 101 30.80 -9.87 4.72
CA SER A 101 31.20 -10.94 3.81
C SER A 101 30.87 -12.35 4.33
N ASN A 102 30.86 -12.57 5.65
CA ASN A 102 30.59 -13.90 6.22
C ASN A 102 29.12 -14.28 6.05
N THR A 103 28.21 -13.35 6.37
CA THR A 103 26.77 -13.51 6.14
C THR A 103 26.48 -13.71 4.65
N LYS A 104 27.12 -12.92 3.78
CA LYS A 104 26.92 -13.03 2.32
C LYS A 104 27.39 -14.37 1.76
N ASN A 105 28.54 -14.86 2.21
CA ASN A 105 29.10 -16.14 1.75
C ASN A 105 28.28 -17.36 2.24
N GLY A 106 27.53 -17.20 3.33
CA GLY A 106 26.63 -18.23 3.85
C GLY A 106 25.29 -18.34 3.12
N LEU A 107 24.98 -17.43 2.19
CA LEU A 107 23.70 -17.38 1.49
C LEU A 107 23.83 -17.77 0.04
N ASN A 108 22.84 -18.51 -0.45
CA ASN A 108 22.75 -18.80 -1.88
C ASN A 108 22.38 -17.52 -2.67
N PRO A 109 22.71 -17.45 -3.97
CA PRO A 109 22.40 -16.27 -4.78
C PRO A 109 20.90 -15.92 -4.85
N SER A 110 20.01 -16.91 -4.74
CA SER A 110 18.56 -16.69 -4.74
C SER A 110 18.10 -15.93 -3.51
N GLU A 111 18.66 -16.26 -2.33
CA GLU A 111 18.32 -15.60 -1.07
C GLU A 111 18.90 -14.18 -1.03
N ILE A 112 20.11 -13.96 -1.57
CA ILE A 112 20.65 -12.61 -1.75
C ILE A 112 19.70 -11.76 -2.59
N HIS A 113 19.23 -12.29 -3.72
CA HIS A 113 18.26 -11.58 -4.57
C HIS A 113 16.92 -11.35 -3.88
N ARG A 114 16.43 -12.33 -3.11
CA ARG A 114 15.21 -12.22 -2.31
C ARG A 114 15.32 -11.10 -1.27
N GLN A 115 16.44 -11.00 -0.56
CA GLN A 115 16.70 -9.92 0.39
C GLN A 115 16.79 -8.55 -0.31
N GLU A 116 17.41 -8.46 -1.49
CA GLU A 116 17.42 -7.22 -2.29
C GLU A 116 15.98 -6.75 -2.60
N ILE A 117 15.09 -7.66 -3.02
CA ILE A 117 13.69 -7.35 -3.32
C ILE A 117 12.94 -6.91 -2.05
N ILE A 118 13.12 -7.59 -0.92
CA ILE A 118 12.49 -7.21 0.35
C ILE A 118 12.92 -5.79 0.73
N PHE A 119 14.22 -5.51 0.73
CA PHE A 119 14.73 -4.18 1.07
C PHE A 119 14.26 -3.10 0.09
N GLU A 120 14.10 -3.44 -1.19
CA GLU A 120 13.49 -2.54 -2.18
C GLU A 120 12.02 -2.24 -1.84
N ILE A 121 11.22 -3.25 -1.47
CA ILE A 121 9.82 -3.06 -1.07
C ILE A 121 9.74 -2.11 0.13
N ILE A 122 10.56 -2.34 1.16
CA ILE A 122 10.57 -1.51 2.38
C ILE A 122 10.99 -0.08 2.07
N ARG A 123 12.09 0.10 1.32
CA ARG A 123 12.60 1.40 0.92
C ARG A 123 11.58 2.18 0.09
N THR A 124 10.96 1.53 -0.89
CA THR A 124 9.97 2.17 -1.77
C THR A 124 8.65 2.46 -1.07
N GLU A 125 8.26 1.66 -0.07
CA GLU A 125 7.08 1.93 0.77
C GLU A 125 7.30 3.18 1.63
N LYS A 126 8.44 3.26 2.31
CA LYS A 126 8.81 4.45 3.08
C LYS A 126 8.81 5.70 2.20
N ALA A 127 9.43 5.63 1.02
CA ALA A 127 9.47 6.75 0.08
C ALA A 127 8.07 7.18 -0.37
N PHE A 128 7.17 6.22 -0.61
CA PHE A 128 5.78 6.51 -0.94
C PHE A 128 5.05 7.19 0.24
N ALA A 129 5.16 6.67 1.46
CA ALA A 129 4.55 7.27 2.64
C ALA A 129 5.07 8.71 2.89
N ASP A 130 6.37 8.95 2.71
CA ASP A 130 6.96 10.29 2.81
C ASP A 130 6.43 11.25 1.72
N ASP A 131 6.27 10.79 0.49
CA ASP A 131 5.68 11.60 -0.59
C ASP A 131 4.22 11.97 -0.30
N ILE A 132 3.42 11.05 0.24
CA ILE A 132 2.02 11.33 0.62
C ILE A 132 1.95 12.23 1.86
N ARG A 133 2.88 12.07 2.80
CA ARG A 133 3.00 12.97 3.96
C ARG A 133 3.27 14.40 3.50
N TYR A 134 4.24 14.56 2.60
CA TYR A 134 4.57 15.85 1.99
C TYR A 134 3.36 16.45 1.25
N LEU A 135 2.67 15.66 0.42
CA LEU A 135 1.43 16.06 -0.24
C LEU A 135 0.39 16.58 0.76
N ASN A 136 0.18 15.86 1.86
CA ASN A 136 -0.82 16.22 2.85
C ASN A 136 -0.43 17.48 3.64
N GLU A 137 0.83 17.57 4.09
CA GLU A 137 1.33 18.66 4.91
C GLU A 137 1.49 19.97 4.13
N HIS A 138 2.07 19.92 2.93
CA HIS A 138 2.40 21.10 2.13
C HIS A 138 1.23 21.58 1.28
N TYR A 139 0.52 20.67 0.60
CA TYR A 139 -0.56 21.06 -0.32
C TYR A 139 -1.93 20.99 0.32
N VAL A 140 -2.34 19.80 0.80
CA VAL A 140 -3.73 19.57 1.21
C VAL A 140 -4.11 20.51 2.35
N LYS A 141 -3.32 20.54 3.43
CA LYS A 141 -3.56 21.43 4.57
C LYS A 141 -3.56 22.90 4.16
N THR A 142 -2.55 23.37 3.41
CA THR A 142 -2.46 24.78 3.02
C THR A 142 -3.61 25.21 2.14
N ILE A 143 -4.00 24.38 1.17
CA ILE A 143 -5.12 24.67 0.27
C ILE A 143 -6.45 24.65 1.04
N GLN A 144 -6.67 23.69 1.94
CA GLN A 144 -7.90 23.64 2.75
C GLN A 144 -8.01 24.82 3.73
N CYS A 145 -6.89 25.24 4.34
CA CYS A 145 -6.85 26.38 5.25
C CYS A 145 -6.90 27.75 4.55
N SER A 146 -6.69 27.81 3.23
CA SER A 146 -6.69 29.07 2.46
C SER A 146 -8.06 29.75 2.34
N GLY A 147 -9.15 29.06 2.71
CA GLY A 147 -10.53 29.54 2.52
C GLY A 147 -11.03 29.50 1.07
N ILE A 148 -10.22 28.98 0.13
CA ILE A 148 -10.62 28.81 -1.27
C ILE A 148 -11.66 27.68 -1.37
N ARG A 149 -12.81 27.96 -1.99
CA ARG A 149 -13.81 26.94 -2.31
C ARG A 149 -13.23 25.94 -3.32
N LEU A 150 -13.05 24.70 -2.89
CA LEU A 150 -12.50 23.64 -3.72
C LEU A 150 -13.52 23.11 -4.73
N PRO A 151 -13.09 22.80 -5.96
CA PRO A 151 -13.86 22.00 -6.88
C PRO A 151 -14.28 20.64 -6.26
N PRO A 152 -15.45 20.09 -6.63
CA PRO A 152 -16.02 18.91 -5.95
C PRO A 152 -15.08 17.69 -5.93
N SER A 153 -14.51 17.31 -7.08
CA SER A 153 -13.68 16.11 -7.15
C SER A 153 -12.34 16.28 -6.43
N LEU A 154 -11.74 17.48 -6.51
CA LEU A 154 -10.56 17.83 -5.73
C LEU A 154 -10.82 17.76 -4.22
N ASN A 155 -11.97 18.25 -3.77
CA ASN A 155 -12.34 18.19 -2.36
C ASN A 155 -12.48 16.76 -1.85
N GLU A 156 -13.16 15.87 -2.60
CA GLU A 156 -13.28 14.46 -2.23
C GLU A 156 -11.92 13.73 -2.24
N THR A 157 -11.06 14.07 -3.22
CA THR A 157 -9.69 13.55 -3.27
C THR A 157 -8.88 13.97 -2.04
N PHE A 158 -9.02 15.21 -1.59
CA PHE A 158 -8.31 15.71 -0.40
C PHE A 158 -8.83 15.10 0.90
N LYS A 159 -10.12 14.74 1.00
CA LYS A 159 -10.69 14.10 2.20
C LYS A 159 -10.14 12.69 2.44
N ILE A 160 -9.86 11.93 1.39
CA ILE A 160 -9.42 10.53 1.51
C ILE A 160 -7.89 10.39 1.68
N LEU A 161 -7.11 11.37 1.21
CA LEU A 161 -5.64 11.34 1.29
C LEU A 161 -5.07 11.13 2.70
N PRO A 162 -5.59 11.74 3.79
CA PRO A 162 -5.14 11.47 5.14
C PRO A 162 -5.28 10.00 5.57
N ASN A 163 -6.32 9.31 5.09
CA ASN A 163 -6.51 7.90 5.40
C ASN A 163 -5.49 7.04 4.65
N ILE A 164 -5.24 7.35 3.37
CA ILE A 164 -4.19 6.68 2.57
C ILE A 164 -2.82 6.90 3.25
N LEU A 165 -2.53 8.12 3.69
CA LEU A 165 -1.32 8.44 4.44
C LEU A 165 -1.19 7.56 5.68
N LEU A 166 -2.24 7.51 6.51
CA LEU A 166 -2.21 6.74 7.76
C LEU A 166 -1.96 5.25 7.51
N LEU A 167 -2.62 4.66 6.52
CA LEU A 167 -2.42 3.27 6.13
C LEU A 167 -0.95 3.01 5.77
N HIS A 168 -0.42 3.77 4.82
CA HIS A 168 0.93 3.53 4.31
C HIS A 168 2.03 3.94 5.28
N PHE A 169 1.78 4.91 6.15
CA PHE A 169 2.66 5.20 7.28
C PHE A 169 2.75 4.00 8.23
N ASN A 170 1.62 3.38 8.58
CA ASN A 170 1.59 2.20 9.45
C ASN A 170 2.30 1.00 8.81
N VAL A 171 2.05 0.72 7.53
CA VAL A 171 2.74 -0.34 6.79
C VAL A 171 4.25 -0.07 6.73
N SER A 172 4.65 1.16 6.39
CA SER A 172 6.06 1.53 6.38
C SER A 172 6.72 1.33 7.75
N LEU A 173 6.02 1.66 8.84
CA LEU A 173 6.54 1.49 10.19
C LEU A 173 6.73 0.00 10.52
N GLN A 174 5.73 -0.84 10.26
CA GLN A 174 5.81 -2.29 10.49
C GLN A 174 6.97 -2.93 9.71
N LEU A 175 7.13 -2.56 8.44
CA LEU A 175 8.22 -3.03 7.59
C LEU A 175 9.60 -2.62 8.12
N LEU A 176 9.75 -1.35 8.55
CA LEU A 176 11.00 -0.86 9.13
C LEU A 176 11.31 -1.53 10.48
N CYS A 177 10.30 -1.82 11.30
CA CYS A 177 10.47 -2.57 12.55
C CYS A 177 10.97 -3.99 12.28
N ILE A 178 10.37 -4.72 11.34
CA ILE A 178 10.86 -6.05 10.96
C ILE A 178 12.28 -5.98 10.41
N GLN A 179 12.59 -5.00 9.57
CA GLN A 179 13.95 -4.81 9.06
C GLN A 179 14.94 -4.58 10.20
N ALA A 180 14.60 -3.79 11.21
CA ALA A 180 15.48 -3.51 12.34
C ALA A 180 15.68 -4.74 13.25
N ILE A 181 14.63 -5.53 13.49
CA ILE A 181 14.67 -6.69 14.40
C ILE A 181 15.34 -7.90 13.73
N MET A 182 15.08 -8.11 12.43
CA MET A 182 15.51 -9.31 11.71
C MET A 182 16.75 -9.08 10.84
N TYR A 183 17.38 -7.90 10.93
CA TYR A 183 18.61 -7.62 10.19
C TYR A 183 19.69 -8.67 10.51
N PRO A 184 20.43 -9.20 9.51
CA PRO A 184 20.41 -8.83 8.09
C PRO A 184 19.43 -9.61 7.20
N ILE A 185 18.78 -10.68 7.68
CA ILE A 185 17.98 -11.59 6.87
C ILE A 185 16.52 -11.57 7.32
N ILE A 186 15.64 -11.04 6.48
CA ILE A 186 14.20 -10.96 6.76
C ILE A 186 13.49 -12.23 6.26
N PRO A 187 12.84 -13.02 7.14
CA PRO A 187 12.24 -14.29 6.72
C PRO A 187 10.95 -14.15 5.92
N SER A 188 10.12 -13.15 6.20
CA SER A 188 8.87 -12.89 5.46
C SER A 188 8.34 -11.49 5.75
N ILE A 189 7.71 -10.88 4.76
CA ILE A 189 6.90 -9.66 4.86
C ILE A 189 5.46 -9.88 4.37
N ALA A 190 5.09 -11.13 4.05
CA ALA A 190 3.83 -11.45 3.38
C ALA A 190 2.61 -11.08 4.23
N HIS A 191 2.68 -11.27 5.55
CA HIS A 191 1.61 -10.94 6.49
C HIS A 191 1.29 -9.43 6.51
N ILE A 192 2.31 -8.55 6.55
CA ILE A 192 2.11 -7.09 6.49
C ILE A 192 1.43 -6.68 5.18
N LEU A 193 1.91 -7.23 4.06
CA LEU A 193 1.32 -6.92 2.75
C LEU A 193 -0.08 -7.50 2.58
N ARG A 194 -0.39 -8.62 3.26
CA ARG A 194 -1.72 -9.21 3.31
C ARG A 194 -2.70 -8.29 4.02
N ASP A 195 -2.33 -7.80 5.20
CA ASP A 195 -3.16 -6.86 5.96
C ASP A 195 -3.39 -5.57 5.18
N LEU A 196 -2.37 -5.07 4.49
CA LEU A 196 -2.49 -3.95 3.56
C LEU A 196 -3.52 -4.21 2.44
N ALA A 197 -3.46 -5.38 1.80
CA ALA A 197 -4.36 -5.74 0.70
C ALA A 197 -5.84 -5.74 1.13
N THR A 198 -6.15 -6.10 2.39
CA THR A 198 -7.52 -6.05 2.92
C THR A 198 -8.09 -4.63 2.96
N GLN A 199 -7.23 -3.61 3.03
CA GLN A 199 -7.63 -2.20 3.17
C GLN A 199 -7.71 -1.46 1.83
N PHE A 200 -7.37 -2.10 0.71
CA PHE A 200 -7.43 -1.49 -0.63
C PHE A 200 -8.79 -0.88 -0.96
N ARG A 201 -9.89 -1.39 -0.38
CA ARG A 201 -11.23 -0.83 -0.56
C ARG A 201 -11.31 0.69 -0.34
N MET A 202 -10.51 1.24 0.57
CA MET A 202 -10.49 2.69 0.85
C MET A 202 -10.08 3.56 -0.35
N TYR A 203 -9.39 2.99 -1.34
CA TYR A 203 -8.99 3.68 -2.56
C TYR A 203 -10.16 3.99 -3.48
N GLU A 204 -11.35 3.40 -3.29
CA GLU A 204 -12.50 3.58 -4.17
C GLU A 204 -12.83 5.06 -4.43
N SER A 205 -13.05 5.83 -3.36
CA SER A 205 -13.37 7.26 -3.47
C SER A 205 -12.24 8.03 -4.14
N TYR A 206 -10.98 7.66 -3.86
CA TYR A 206 -9.84 8.30 -4.52
C TYR A 206 -9.82 8.01 -6.03
N LEU A 207 -10.02 6.75 -6.42
CA LEU A 207 -9.93 6.30 -7.80
C LEU A 207 -11.06 6.83 -8.69
N VAL A 208 -12.22 7.15 -8.14
CA VAL A 208 -13.30 7.76 -8.92
C VAL A 208 -13.09 9.27 -9.12
N HIS A 209 -12.55 9.98 -8.13
CA HIS A 209 -12.40 11.43 -8.18
C HIS A 209 -11.05 11.92 -8.75
N HIS A 210 -9.97 11.14 -8.65
CA HIS A 210 -8.60 11.61 -8.96
C HIS A 210 -8.46 12.21 -10.37
N LYS A 211 -9.06 11.57 -11.40
CA LYS A 211 -8.94 12.03 -12.79
C LYS A 211 -9.58 13.40 -12.98
N MET A 212 -10.75 13.61 -12.38
CA MET A 212 -11.43 14.91 -12.41
C MET A 212 -10.68 15.94 -11.57
N ALA A 213 -10.16 15.56 -10.39
CA ALA A 213 -9.36 16.45 -9.55
C ALA A 213 -8.13 17.01 -10.28
N ILE A 214 -7.39 16.17 -11.03
CA ILE A 214 -6.26 16.61 -11.86
C ILE A 214 -6.73 17.61 -12.93
N SER A 215 -7.85 17.33 -13.59
CA SER A 215 -8.44 18.25 -14.59
C SER A 215 -8.88 19.58 -13.97
N GLU A 216 -9.46 19.56 -12.77
CA GLU A 216 -9.88 20.74 -12.03
C GLU A 216 -8.69 21.63 -11.65
N ILE A 217 -7.56 21.04 -11.23
CA ILE A 217 -6.31 21.77 -10.98
C ILE A 217 -5.76 22.38 -12.28
N ALA A 218 -5.69 21.59 -13.36
CA ALA A 218 -5.21 22.07 -14.65
C ALA A 218 -6.07 23.25 -15.17
N ASN A 219 -7.38 23.16 -15.02
CA ASN A 219 -8.32 24.24 -15.35
C ASN A 219 -8.13 25.47 -14.46
N ALA A 220 -7.89 25.28 -13.15
CA ALA A 220 -7.60 26.37 -12.22
C ALA A 220 -6.33 27.14 -12.60
N ARG A 221 -5.28 26.42 -13.02
CA ARG A 221 -4.05 27.02 -13.56
C ARG A 221 -4.28 27.77 -14.87
N LYS A 222 -4.98 27.14 -15.83
CA LYS A 222 -5.30 27.75 -17.12
C LYS A 222 -6.09 29.05 -16.97
N LYS A 223 -7.05 29.07 -16.04
CA LYS A 223 -7.84 30.27 -15.70
C LYS A 223 -7.09 31.26 -14.80
N ASN A 224 -5.90 30.91 -14.31
CA ASN A 224 -5.11 31.68 -13.35
C ASN A 224 -5.94 32.18 -12.15
N ASN A 225 -6.85 31.34 -11.64
CA ASN A 225 -7.72 31.70 -10.52
C ASN A 225 -6.97 31.58 -9.17
N LYS A 226 -7.62 31.94 -8.06
CA LYS A 226 -7.02 31.88 -6.71
C LYS A 226 -6.38 30.52 -6.39
N LEU A 227 -7.04 29.42 -6.77
CA LEU A 227 -6.51 28.06 -6.58
C LEU A 227 -5.26 27.83 -7.43
N GLY A 228 -5.30 28.17 -8.73
CA GLY A 228 -4.17 28.01 -9.64
C GLY A 228 -2.95 28.83 -9.22
N GLN A 229 -3.17 30.07 -8.74
CA GLN A 229 -2.12 30.93 -8.20
C GLN A 229 -1.52 30.37 -6.91
N LEU A 230 -2.36 29.89 -5.98
CA LEU A 230 -1.89 29.27 -4.74
C LEU A 230 -1.03 28.04 -5.02
N VAL A 231 -1.50 27.14 -5.90
CA VAL A 231 -0.73 25.93 -6.27
C VAL A 231 0.61 26.32 -6.92
N LYS A 232 0.62 27.33 -7.81
CA LYS A 232 1.86 27.84 -8.41
C LYS A 232 2.82 28.39 -7.36
N ASN A 233 2.32 29.13 -6.37
CA ASN A 233 3.14 29.68 -5.29
C ASN A 233 3.71 28.56 -4.41
N LEU A 234 2.91 27.56 -4.07
CA LEU A 234 3.35 26.40 -3.28
C LEU A 234 4.43 25.59 -3.99
N GLU A 235 4.38 25.51 -5.32
CA GLU A 235 5.41 24.86 -6.14
C GLU A 235 6.69 25.66 -6.27
N ALA A 236 6.59 26.99 -6.23
CA ALA A 236 7.74 27.90 -6.23
C ALA A 236 8.45 27.96 -4.86
N ASP A 237 7.69 27.77 -3.77
CA ASP A 237 8.18 27.76 -2.39
C ASP A 237 8.86 26.42 -2.02
N ILE A 238 8.85 25.44 -2.91
CA ILE A 238 9.60 24.20 -2.72
C ILE A 238 11.09 24.56 -2.74
N PHE A 239 11.73 24.45 -1.58
CA PHE A 239 13.18 24.54 -1.44
C PHE A 239 13.84 23.74 -2.58
N PRO A 240 14.87 24.25 -3.28
CA PRO A 240 15.51 23.52 -4.35
C PRO A 240 16.02 22.20 -3.78
N GLY A 241 15.26 21.14 -4.00
CA GLY A 241 15.70 19.78 -3.74
C GLY A 241 16.90 19.47 -4.64
N PRO A 242 17.40 18.23 -4.62
CA PRO A 242 18.37 17.80 -5.61
C PRO A 242 17.92 18.23 -7.02
N PRO A 243 18.80 18.80 -7.85
CA PRO A 243 18.42 19.37 -9.14
C PRO A 243 17.59 18.37 -9.95
N GLY A 244 16.39 18.78 -10.37
CA GLY A 244 15.48 17.98 -11.20
C GLY A 244 14.23 17.41 -10.50
N ARG A 245 14.03 17.61 -9.19
CA ARG A 245 12.83 17.14 -8.49
C ARG A 245 11.70 18.19 -8.52
N ILE A 246 10.99 18.30 -9.65
CA ILE A 246 9.74 19.07 -9.72
C ILE A 246 8.61 18.21 -9.16
N LEU A 247 8.17 18.49 -7.93
CA LEU A 247 6.99 17.87 -7.33
C LEU A 247 5.78 18.74 -7.63
N THR A 248 5.14 18.56 -8.79
CA THR A 248 3.85 19.22 -9.01
C THR A 248 2.75 18.55 -8.21
N LEU A 249 1.71 19.30 -7.83
CA LEU A 249 0.55 18.75 -7.12
C LEU A 249 -0.07 17.58 -7.91
N GLU A 250 -0.22 17.73 -9.21
CA GLU A 250 -0.77 16.70 -10.11
C GLU A 250 0.10 15.43 -10.13
N SER A 251 1.42 15.58 -10.10
CA SER A 251 2.34 14.43 -10.06
C SER A 251 2.22 13.64 -8.74
N LEU A 252 2.09 14.34 -7.61
CA LEU A 252 1.89 13.75 -6.30
C LEU A 252 0.53 13.05 -6.20
N LEU A 253 -0.52 13.64 -6.76
CA LEU A 253 -1.86 13.05 -6.83
C LEU A 253 -1.95 11.83 -7.77
N THR A 254 -0.91 11.53 -8.54
CA THR A 254 -0.88 10.30 -9.34
C THR A 254 -0.24 9.13 -8.57
N LYS A 255 0.54 9.42 -7.52
CA LYS A 255 1.32 8.42 -6.78
C LYS A 255 0.47 7.33 -6.09
N PRO A 256 -0.66 7.63 -5.41
CA PRO A 256 -1.42 6.58 -4.75
C PRO A 256 -1.94 5.51 -5.71
N PHE A 257 -2.44 5.93 -6.88
CA PHE A 257 -2.84 5.00 -7.93
C PHE A 257 -1.66 4.18 -8.46
N GLN A 258 -0.54 4.84 -8.75
CA GLN A 258 0.67 4.15 -9.21
C GLN A 258 1.16 3.12 -8.18
N ARG A 259 1.17 3.46 -6.88
CA ARG A 259 1.61 2.54 -5.82
C ARG A 259 0.70 1.32 -5.74
N LEU A 260 -0.61 1.53 -5.83
CA LEU A 260 -1.60 0.46 -5.84
C LEU A 260 -1.32 -0.57 -6.97
N CYS A 261 -1.01 -0.08 -8.18
CA CYS A 261 -0.64 -0.95 -9.32
C CYS A 261 0.72 -1.63 -9.19
N LYS A 262 1.59 -1.22 -8.26
CA LYS A 262 2.92 -1.82 -8.06
C LYS A 262 2.87 -3.07 -7.19
N TYR A 263 1.91 -3.20 -6.28
CA TYR A 263 1.84 -4.34 -5.36
C TYR A 263 1.84 -5.72 -6.04
N PRO A 264 1.04 -5.99 -7.09
CA PRO A 264 1.09 -7.28 -7.79
C PRO A 264 2.49 -7.59 -8.33
N LEU A 265 3.15 -6.57 -8.90
CA LEU A 265 4.48 -6.71 -9.50
C LEU A 265 5.56 -6.98 -8.45
N LEU A 266 5.49 -6.27 -7.33
CA LEU A 266 6.43 -6.44 -6.21
C LEU A 266 6.30 -7.83 -5.60
N VAL A 267 5.06 -8.28 -5.32
CA VAL A 267 4.79 -9.60 -4.76
C VAL A 267 5.15 -10.71 -5.75
N MET A 268 4.86 -10.55 -7.04
CA MET A 268 5.27 -11.50 -8.07
C MET A 268 6.79 -11.62 -8.17
N THR A 269 7.51 -10.50 -8.08
CA THR A 269 8.99 -10.50 -8.13
C THR A 269 9.56 -11.21 -6.89
N LEU A 270 9.00 -10.94 -5.71
CA LEU A 270 9.38 -11.63 -4.47
C LEU A 270 9.07 -13.13 -4.52
N LEU A 271 7.91 -13.51 -5.05
CA LEU A 271 7.51 -14.91 -5.24
C LEU A 271 8.47 -15.65 -6.18
N ARG A 272 8.89 -15.02 -7.29
CA ARG A 272 9.85 -15.62 -8.23
C ARG A 272 11.24 -15.83 -7.63
N ALA A 273 11.63 -14.99 -6.67
CA ALA A 273 12.88 -15.16 -5.93
C ALA A 273 12.76 -16.13 -4.73
N THR A 274 11.55 -16.65 -4.46
CA THR A 274 11.26 -17.55 -3.35
C THR A 274 11.01 -18.97 -3.86
N ALA A 275 11.89 -19.90 -3.51
CA ALA A 275 11.82 -21.29 -3.99
C ALA A 275 10.51 -21.99 -3.54
N PRO A 276 9.96 -22.97 -4.31
CA PRO A 276 8.69 -23.62 -3.98
C PRO A 276 8.64 -24.37 -2.65
N ASP A 277 9.79 -24.83 -2.17
CA ASP A 277 10.01 -25.49 -0.89
C ASP A 277 10.19 -24.51 0.28
N HIS A 278 10.33 -23.21 0.00
CA HIS A 278 10.46 -22.19 1.02
C HIS A 278 9.11 -21.94 1.73
N LYS A 279 9.14 -21.82 3.06
CA LYS A 279 7.96 -21.62 3.93
C LYS A 279 7.05 -20.43 3.55
N ASP A 280 7.62 -19.43 2.89
CA ASP A 280 6.93 -18.19 2.48
C ASP A 280 6.27 -18.32 1.10
N HIS A 281 6.57 -19.37 0.32
CA HIS A 281 6.13 -19.49 -1.07
C HIS A 281 4.61 -19.57 -1.17
N SER A 282 3.95 -20.46 -0.42
CA SER A 282 2.49 -20.58 -0.43
C SER A 282 1.81 -19.27 0.00
N GLN A 283 2.36 -18.62 1.03
CA GLN A 283 1.84 -17.35 1.54
C GLN A 283 1.91 -16.25 0.48
N LEU A 284 2.99 -16.20 -0.30
CA LEU A 284 3.18 -15.24 -1.38
C LEU A 284 2.25 -15.52 -2.58
N VAL A 285 1.98 -16.78 -2.90
CA VAL A 285 0.98 -17.16 -3.92
C VAL A 285 -0.41 -16.65 -3.50
N ASP A 286 -0.82 -16.93 -2.27
CA ASP A 286 -2.12 -16.50 -1.76
C ASP A 286 -2.23 -14.97 -1.69
N LEU A 287 -1.14 -14.31 -1.26
CA LEU A 287 -1.07 -12.85 -1.22
C LEU A 287 -1.21 -12.25 -2.63
N HIS A 288 -0.52 -12.80 -3.62
CA HIS A 288 -0.62 -12.33 -5.00
C HIS A 288 -2.07 -12.43 -5.51
N ASN A 289 -2.71 -13.59 -5.32
CA ASN A 289 -4.10 -13.81 -5.72
C ASN A 289 -5.06 -12.85 -5.00
N GLN A 290 -4.86 -12.62 -3.70
CA GLN A 290 -5.66 -11.69 -2.91
C GLN A 290 -5.54 -10.25 -3.42
N ILE A 291 -4.31 -9.79 -3.70
CA ILE A 291 -4.05 -8.47 -4.27
C ILE A 291 -4.76 -8.35 -5.63
N ASP A 292 -4.61 -9.33 -6.51
CA ASP A 292 -5.24 -9.32 -7.83
C ASP A 292 -6.78 -9.27 -7.74
N CYS A 293 -7.39 -10.05 -6.83
CA CYS A 293 -8.82 -9.97 -6.57
C CYS A 293 -9.24 -8.58 -6.09
N ALA A 294 -8.57 -8.03 -5.07
CA ALA A 294 -8.89 -6.73 -4.51
C ALA A 294 -8.77 -5.59 -5.55
N LEU A 295 -7.78 -5.66 -6.44
CA LEU A 295 -7.61 -4.68 -7.52
C LEU A 295 -8.68 -4.80 -8.61
N ARG A 296 -9.12 -6.03 -8.94
CA ARG A 296 -10.25 -6.25 -9.85
C ARG A 296 -11.55 -5.66 -9.29
N GLU A 297 -11.85 -5.94 -8.02
CA GLU A 297 -13.04 -5.39 -7.35
C GLU A 297 -13.03 -3.86 -7.29
N LEU A 298 -11.86 -3.24 -7.06
CA LEU A 298 -11.72 -1.78 -7.12
C LEU A 298 -11.98 -1.23 -8.52
N GLN A 299 -11.48 -1.92 -9.55
CA GLN A 299 -11.68 -1.52 -10.93
C GLN A 299 -13.14 -1.63 -11.35
N GLU A 300 -13.81 -2.71 -10.98
CA GLU A 300 -15.24 -2.90 -11.24
C GLU A 300 -16.09 -1.79 -10.61
N ARG A 301 -15.85 -1.47 -9.33
CA ARG A 301 -16.53 -0.37 -8.64
C ARG A 301 -16.27 0.99 -9.27
N LYS A 302 -15.03 1.25 -9.68
CA LYS A 302 -14.69 2.47 -10.41
C LYS A 302 -15.49 2.57 -11.73
N SER A 303 -15.51 1.49 -12.51
CA SER A 303 -16.25 1.45 -13.78
C SER A 303 -17.75 1.54 -13.59
N GLU A 304 -18.31 0.96 -12.54
CA GLU A 304 -19.73 1.12 -12.18
C GLU A 304 -20.05 2.59 -11.87
N TYR A 305 -19.21 3.25 -11.07
CA TYR A 305 -19.37 4.67 -10.75
C TYR A 305 -19.31 5.56 -12.01
N GLU A 306 -18.35 5.32 -12.91
CA GLU A 306 -18.24 6.06 -14.18
C GLU A 306 -19.50 5.88 -15.05
N ARG A 307 -20.05 4.66 -15.16
CA ARG A 307 -21.31 4.40 -15.88
C ARG A 307 -22.52 5.10 -15.26
N LEU A 308 -22.57 5.22 -13.94
CA LEU A 308 -23.67 5.90 -13.27
C LEU A 308 -23.63 7.42 -13.46
N LEU A 309 -22.44 8.00 -13.59
CA LEU A 309 -22.30 9.41 -13.97
C LEU A 309 -22.76 9.68 -15.41
N GLU A 310 -22.54 8.74 -16.32
CA GLU A 310 -22.96 8.88 -17.73
C GLU A 310 -24.49 8.77 -17.92
N ASN A 311 -25.18 8.05 -17.03
CA ASN A 311 -26.61 7.75 -17.16
C ASN A 311 -27.54 8.66 -16.33
N ASP A 312 -27.06 9.74 -15.70
CA ASP A 312 -27.84 10.68 -14.85
C ASP A 312 -28.64 10.02 -13.68
N ASP A 313 -28.35 8.76 -13.34
CA ASP A 313 -29.11 7.93 -12.38
C ASP A 313 -28.67 8.12 -10.90
N PHE A 314 -27.78 9.08 -10.63
CA PHE A 314 -27.10 9.25 -9.35
C PHE A 314 -28.02 9.42 -8.12
N PRO A 315 -29.15 10.16 -8.16
CA PRO A 315 -29.92 10.44 -6.95
C PRO A 315 -30.64 9.22 -6.34
N ARG A 316 -30.82 8.11 -7.07
CA ARG A 316 -31.67 6.98 -6.60
C ARG A 316 -30.92 5.86 -5.88
N LYS A 317 -29.60 5.72 -6.06
CA LYS A 317 -28.84 4.56 -5.54
C LYS A 317 -27.73 4.90 -4.53
N PHE A 318 -27.15 6.11 -4.57
CA PHE A 318 -25.89 6.39 -3.86
C PHE A 318 -26.00 7.04 -2.47
N GLY A 319 -27.21 7.34 -1.97
CA GLY A 319 -27.44 7.91 -0.64
C GLY A 319 -27.00 7.03 0.56
N SER A 320 -26.48 5.82 0.31
CA SER A 320 -26.06 4.87 1.35
C SER A 320 -24.54 4.84 1.62
N PHE A 321 -23.69 5.30 0.68
CA PHE A 321 -22.22 5.20 0.83
C PHE A 321 -21.64 6.13 1.90
N GLY A 322 -22.37 7.18 2.30
CA GLY A 322 -21.99 8.07 3.41
C GLY A 322 -22.12 7.47 4.81
N ARG A 323 -22.64 6.24 4.97
CA ARG A 323 -22.87 5.62 6.30
C ARG A 323 -21.89 4.52 6.70
N LEU A 324 -20.92 4.16 5.85
CA LEU A 324 -20.00 3.04 6.14
C LEU A 324 -18.66 3.45 6.78
N ASN A 325 -18.60 4.60 7.45
CA ASN A 325 -17.45 5.03 8.27
C ASN A 325 -17.76 5.03 9.78
N LYS A 326 -18.73 4.22 10.23
CA LYS A 326 -19.00 3.95 11.65
C LYS A 326 -18.61 2.53 12.03
N PHE A 327 -17.31 2.24 12.01
CA PHE A 327 -16.75 1.11 12.76
C PHE A 327 -15.47 1.54 13.48
N THR A 328 -15.58 2.54 14.38
CA THR A 328 -14.72 2.68 15.57
C THR A 328 -15.43 3.59 16.59
N SER A 329 -16.21 2.99 17.49
CA SER A 329 -16.35 3.38 18.91
C SER A 329 -17.58 2.67 19.50
N ASN A 330 -17.38 1.43 19.94
CA ASN A 330 -18.26 0.86 20.96
C ASN A 330 -17.38 0.31 22.09
N SER A 331 -16.85 1.23 22.88
CA SER A 331 -16.47 0.95 24.25
C SER A 331 -17.33 1.83 25.13
N ARG A 332 -18.46 1.27 25.57
CA ARG A 332 -19.22 1.80 26.70
C ARG A 332 -18.34 1.63 27.94
N HIS A 333 -17.61 2.67 28.33
CA HIS A 333 -17.15 2.77 29.70
C HIS A 333 -18.34 3.21 30.55
N ARG A 334 -18.94 2.24 31.24
CA ARG A 334 -19.83 2.47 32.38
C ARG A 334 -19.03 3.23 33.43
N THR A 335 -19.37 4.50 33.65
CA THR A 335 -18.99 5.22 34.86
C THR A 335 -19.76 4.63 36.04
N TYR A 336 -19.08 3.87 36.89
CA TYR A 336 -19.58 3.55 38.22
C TYR A 336 -19.15 4.67 39.17
N THR A 337 -20.08 5.58 39.46
CA THR A 337 -20.00 6.50 40.60
C THR A 337 -20.32 5.72 41.88
N LEU A 338 -19.33 5.57 42.76
CA LEU A 338 -19.56 5.17 44.16
C LEU A 338 -19.89 6.42 44.99
N PRO A 339 -20.89 6.38 45.88
CA PRO A 339 -21.19 7.49 46.77
C PRO A 339 -20.30 7.40 48.02
N PHE A 340 -19.54 8.45 48.30
CA PHE A 340 -18.98 8.70 49.63
C PHE A 340 -19.89 9.71 50.34
N SER A 341 -20.57 9.25 51.38
CA SER A 341 -21.26 10.08 52.36
C SER A 341 -20.49 10.01 53.67
N ARG A 342 -20.05 11.20 54.12
CA ARG A 342 -19.54 11.64 55.43
C ARG A 342 -18.40 10.87 56.10
#